data_AF-A0A3N7EZ63-F1
#
_entry.id   AF-A0A3N7EZ63-F1
#
_cell.length_a   1.000
_cell.length_b   1.000
_cell.length_c   1.000
_cell.angle_alpha   90.00
_cell.angle_beta   90.00
_cell.angle_gamma   90.00
#
_symmetry.space_group_name_H-M   'P 1'
#
loop_
_entity.id
_entity.type
_entity.pdbx_description
1 polymer ?
#
loop_
_entity_poly.entity_id
_entity_poly.type
_entity_poly.pdbx_seq_one_letter_code
_entity_poly.pdbx_strand_id
1 'polypeptide(L)'
;MERSYSHLLLFLALVSLKSFNLLCSAADPTDGFTPVPLTEANFVLQKPYNVPLNERYSYEDGIRHLWVYATDKPHDPSSNTQPRTEVRITGLDYSSGVWQFEGYGFVPNGTSGVTVAQIHGASHGATTLIIRIYDGNMRLTVFIDGEERYSTHDQGPGDLYFKCGVYAAPRNISYYMESRWRDIKIYKK
;
A
#
# COMPACT_ATOMS: atom_id res chain seq x y z
N MET A 1 -67.68 -28.37 3.88
CA MET A 1 -66.41 -28.90 3.34
C MET A 1 -65.36 -27.79 3.52
N GLU A 2 -64.93 -27.58 4.77
CA GLU A 2 -63.96 -26.54 5.11
C GLU A 2 -62.62 -27.23 5.35
N ARG A 3 -61.71 -27.14 4.38
CA ARG A 3 -60.32 -27.55 4.57
C ARG A 3 -59.41 -26.47 3.99
N SER A 4 -58.67 -25.86 4.92
CA SER A 4 -57.24 -25.61 4.77
C SER A 4 -56.80 -24.58 3.73
N TYR A 5 -57.22 -23.32 3.91
CA TYR A 5 -56.53 -22.18 3.28
C TYR A 5 -55.52 -21.49 4.23
N SER A 6 -55.53 -21.80 5.53
CA SER A 6 -54.64 -21.13 6.51
C SER A 6 -53.17 -21.57 6.42
N HIS A 7 -52.90 -22.79 5.96
CA HIS A 7 -51.52 -23.28 5.81
C HIS A 7 -50.84 -22.77 4.53
N LEU A 8 -51.59 -22.44 3.48
CA LEU A 8 -51.02 -21.96 2.21
C LEU A 8 -50.51 -20.51 2.32
N LEU A 9 -51.17 -19.67 3.13
CA LEU A 9 -50.74 -18.29 3.41
C LEU A 9 -49.49 -18.22 4.29
N LEU A 10 -49.33 -19.16 5.24
CA LEU A 10 -48.14 -19.20 6.10
C LEU A 10 -46.87 -19.61 5.34
N PHE A 11 -47.01 -20.44 4.30
CA PHE A 11 -45.89 -20.84 3.44
C PHE A 11 -45.42 -19.70 2.51
N LEU A 12 -46.31 -18.85 1.99
CA LEU A 12 -45.88 -17.68 1.21
C LEU A 12 -45.14 -16.63 2.07
N ALA A 13 -45.53 -16.45 3.33
CA ALA A 13 -44.87 -15.52 4.25
C ALA A 13 -43.44 -15.99 4.63
N LEU A 14 -43.23 -17.31 4.78
CA LEU A 14 -41.92 -17.89 5.11
C LEU A 14 -40.94 -17.90 3.92
N VAL A 15 -41.43 -17.92 2.67
CA VAL A 15 -40.58 -17.79 1.47
C VAL A 15 -40.21 -16.33 1.20
N SER A 16 -41.04 -15.37 1.65
CA SER A 16 -40.70 -13.94 1.61
C SER A 16 -39.58 -13.54 2.58
N LEU A 17 -39.33 -14.33 3.63
CA LEU A 17 -38.27 -14.06 4.62
C LEU A 17 -36.89 -14.60 4.21
N LYS A 18 -36.81 -15.52 3.22
CA LYS A 18 -35.52 -15.96 2.66
C LYS A 18 -34.91 -14.99 1.64
N SER A 19 -35.65 -13.94 1.29
CA SER A 19 -35.21 -12.89 0.36
C SER A 19 -34.68 -11.65 1.08
N PHE A 20 -34.80 -11.58 2.41
CA PHE A 20 -33.96 -10.71 3.25
C PHE A 20 -32.62 -11.40 3.52
N ASN A 21 -31.96 -11.88 2.46
CA ASN A 21 -30.51 -11.75 2.47
C ASN A 21 -30.30 -10.25 2.60
N LEU A 22 -29.86 -9.80 3.79
CA LEU A 22 -29.28 -8.49 3.93
C LEU A 22 -28.40 -8.30 2.70
N LEU A 23 -28.83 -7.44 1.79
CA LEU A 23 -27.95 -6.75 0.87
C LEU A 23 -27.13 -5.81 1.76
N CYS A 24 -26.32 -6.36 2.66
CA CYS A 24 -25.07 -5.73 3.02
C CYS A 24 -24.26 -5.77 1.73
N SER A 25 -24.53 -4.83 0.83
CA SER A 25 -23.47 -4.35 -0.03
C SER A 25 -22.33 -4.03 0.93
N ALA A 26 -21.20 -4.73 0.79
CA ALA A 26 -20.01 -4.31 1.49
C ALA A 26 -19.87 -2.81 1.20
N ALA A 27 -19.81 -1.99 2.26
CA ALA A 27 -19.62 -0.56 2.10
C ALA A 27 -18.36 -0.38 1.24
N ASP A 28 -18.43 0.54 0.27
CA ASP A 28 -17.25 0.89 -0.53
C ASP A 28 -16.11 1.23 0.44
N PRO A 29 -14.91 0.62 0.33
CA PRO A 29 -13.78 0.95 1.19
C PRO A 29 -13.43 2.44 1.21
N THR A 30 -13.86 3.20 0.21
CA THR A 30 -13.68 4.65 0.09
C THR A 30 -14.88 5.47 0.58
N ASP A 31 -15.93 4.86 1.14
CA ASP A 31 -17.12 5.57 1.61
C ASP A 31 -16.77 6.61 2.69
N GLY A 32 -17.24 7.84 2.48
CA GLY A 32 -16.94 8.99 3.32
C GLY A 32 -15.52 9.57 3.15
N PHE A 33 -14.71 9.09 2.20
CA PHE A 33 -13.45 9.71 1.82
C PHE A 33 -13.60 10.63 0.60
N THR A 34 -12.76 11.65 0.53
CA THR A 34 -12.65 12.53 -0.65
C THR A 34 -11.37 12.20 -1.43
N PRO A 35 -11.43 12.01 -2.77
CA PRO A 35 -10.23 11.78 -3.57
C PRO A 35 -9.32 13.00 -3.58
N VAL A 36 -8.02 12.78 -3.46
CA VAL A 36 -6.98 13.80 -3.56
C VAL A 36 -6.39 13.76 -4.97
N PRO A 37 -6.44 14.88 -5.74
CA PRO A 37 -5.86 14.92 -7.07
C PRO A 37 -4.35 14.65 -7.04
N LEU A 38 -3.89 13.73 -7.88
CA LEU A 38 -2.47 13.44 -8.10
C LEU A 38 -2.07 13.81 -9.52
N THR A 39 -0.87 14.37 -9.64
CA THR A 39 -0.19 14.65 -10.91
C THR A 39 1.18 13.99 -10.89
N GLU A 40 1.83 13.84 -12.05
CA GLU A 40 3.20 13.31 -12.13
C GLU A 40 4.20 14.07 -11.25
N ALA A 41 3.97 15.36 -10.99
CA ALA A 41 4.81 16.15 -10.10
C ALA A 41 4.79 15.66 -8.64
N ASN A 42 3.76 14.92 -8.23
CA ASN A 42 3.69 14.33 -6.90
C ASN A 42 4.57 13.07 -6.77
N PHE A 43 4.95 12.42 -7.87
CA PHE A 43 5.67 11.14 -7.87
C PHE A 43 7.19 11.35 -7.93
N VAL A 44 7.78 11.74 -6.79
CA VAL A 44 9.23 11.94 -6.72
C VAL A 44 9.95 10.59 -6.63
N LEU A 45 10.78 10.29 -7.64
CA LEU A 45 11.53 9.04 -7.73
C LEU A 45 12.85 9.13 -6.97
N GLN A 46 13.01 8.26 -5.97
CA GLN A 46 14.29 7.94 -5.36
C GLN A 46 14.89 6.77 -6.12
N LYS A 47 16.14 6.89 -6.59
CA LYS A 47 16.88 5.86 -7.33
C LYS A 47 18.32 5.79 -6.81
N PRO A 48 19.12 4.76 -7.12
CA PRO A 48 20.55 4.76 -6.83
C PRO A 48 21.22 6.03 -7.38
N TYR A 49 22.03 6.72 -6.56
CA TYR A 49 22.55 8.05 -6.91
C TYR A 49 23.42 8.03 -8.18
N ASN A 50 24.14 6.93 -8.43
CA ASN A 50 25.12 6.76 -9.50
C ASN A 50 24.58 6.05 -10.76
N VAL A 51 23.29 5.74 -10.82
CA VAL A 51 22.68 5.02 -11.95
C VAL A 51 21.68 5.93 -12.66
N PRO A 52 21.65 6.03 -14.00
CA PRO A 52 20.61 6.75 -14.73
C PRO A 52 19.19 6.26 -14.38
N LEU A 53 18.19 7.14 -14.44
CA LEU A 53 16.81 6.78 -14.05
C LEU A 53 16.23 5.67 -14.94
N ASN A 54 16.41 5.78 -16.26
CA ASN A 54 15.90 4.82 -17.25
C ASN A 54 16.54 3.42 -17.14
N GLU A 55 17.61 3.27 -16.36
CA GLU A 55 18.19 1.95 -16.06
C GLU A 55 17.56 1.30 -14.83
N ARG A 56 16.69 1.98 -14.09
CA ARG A 56 16.05 1.48 -12.86
C ARG A 56 14.55 1.75 -12.78
N TYR A 57 14.02 2.49 -13.75
CA TYR A 57 12.64 2.94 -13.79
C TYR A 57 12.13 3.08 -15.23
N SER A 58 10.88 2.68 -15.47
CA SER A 58 10.11 3.08 -16.65
C SER A 58 8.65 3.39 -16.28
N TYR A 59 7.98 4.14 -17.16
CA TYR A 59 6.56 4.43 -17.07
C TYR A 59 5.91 4.29 -18.43
N GLU A 60 5.23 3.17 -18.65
CA GLU A 60 4.65 2.79 -19.93
C GLU A 60 3.24 2.26 -19.68
N ASP A 61 2.27 2.70 -20.49
CA ASP A 61 0.87 2.27 -20.43
C ASP A 61 0.24 2.35 -19.02
N GLY A 62 0.58 3.40 -18.27
CA GLY A 62 0.09 3.63 -16.90
C GLY A 62 0.72 2.73 -15.84
N ILE A 63 1.75 1.95 -16.19
CA ILE A 63 2.47 1.06 -15.28
C ILE A 63 3.84 1.65 -14.98
N ARG A 64 4.08 1.94 -13.70
CA ARG A 64 5.41 2.27 -13.18
C ARG A 64 6.16 0.98 -12.90
N HIS A 65 7.24 0.72 -13.62
CA HIS A 65 8.14 -0.40 -13.37
C HIS A 65 9.37 0.12 -12.62
N LEU A 66 9.66 -0.44 -11.45
CA LEU A 66 10.77 -0.03 -10.59
C LEU A 66 11.61 -1.25 -10.25
N TRP A 67 12.92 -1.16 -10.41
CA TRP A 67 13.82 -2.26 -10.08
C TRP A 67 15.16 -1.78 -9.52
N VAL A 68 15.83 -2.67 -8.79
CA VAL A 68 17.21 -2.50 -8.33
C VAL A 68 17.96 -3.83 -8.35
N TYR A 69 19.28 -3.74 -8.34
CA TYR A 69 20.17 -4.85 -8.03
C TYR A 69 20.69 -4.74 -6.59
N ALA A 70 21.01 -5.88 -5.97
CA ALA A 70 21.59 -5.93 -4.62
C ALA A 70 22.92 -5.16 -4.49
N THR A 71 23.62 -4.94 -5.61
CA THR A 71 24.89 -4.20 -5.70
C THR A 71 24.73 -2.71 -5.98
N ASP A 72 23.50 -2.24 -6.22
CA ASP A 72 23.25 -0.83 -6.45
C ASP A 72 23.58 0.01 -5.22
N LYS A 73 23.88 1.28 -5.45
CA LYS A 73 24.18 2.21 -4.38
C LYS A 73 22.91 2.76 -3.71
N PRO A 74 23.04 3.31 -2.50
CA PRO A 74 21.96 4.05 -1.86
C PRO A 74 21.40 5.16 -2.75
N HIS A 75 20.26 5.72 -2.36
CA HIS A 75 19.66 6.84 -3.10
C HIS A 75 20.42 8.17 -2.96
N ASP A 76 21.27 8.28 -1.94
CA ASP A 76 22.07 9.46 -1.62
C ASP A 76 23.52 9.03 -1.35
N PRO A 77 24.54 9.74 -1.88
CA PRO A 77 25.96 9.40 -1.68
C PRO A 77 26.42 9.36 -0.22
N SER A 78 25.74 10.08 0.67
CA SER A 78 26.03 10.14 2.10
C SER A 78 25.24 9.13 2.94
N SER A 79 24.31 8.40 2.33
CA SER A 79 23.45 7.44 3.03
C SER A 79 24.09 6.05 3.13
N ASN A 80 23.93 5.39 4.27
CA ASN A 80 24.29 3.97 4.45
C ASN A 80 23.09 3.02 4.23
N THR A 81 21.98 3.51 3.67
CA THR A 81 20.78 2.70 3.43
C THR A 81 20.95 1.77 2.24
N GLN A 82 20.13 0.71 2.20
CA GLN A 82 20.11 -0.22 1.07
C GLN A 82 19.57 0.46 -0.21
N PRO A 83 19.90 -0.07 -1.41
CA PRO A 83 19.43 0.50 -2.67
C PRO A 83 17.91 0.50 -2.76
N ARG A 84 17.39 1.49 -3.51
CA ARG A 84 15.95 1.61 -3.80
C ARG A 84 15.73 2.25 -5.16
N THR A 85 14.66 1.83 -5.81
CA THR A 85 13.94 2.62 -6.80
C THR A 85 12.52 2.72 -6.29
N GLU A 86 12.18 3.88 -5.73
CA GLU A 86 10.97 4.04 -4.93
C GLU A 86 10.36 5.42 -5.17
N VAL A 87 9.06 5.45 -5.47
CA VAL A 87 8.25 6.66 -5.47
C VAL A 87 8.05 7.11 -4.03
N ARG A 88 8.36 8.37 -3.73
CA ARG A 88 7.79 9.12 -2.60
C ARG A 88 6.71 10.04 -3.14
N ILE A 89 5.50 9.96 -2.59
CA ILE A 89 4.47 10.96 -2.87
C ILE A 89 4.80 12.23 -2.09
N THR A 90 4.87 13.37 -2.78
CA THR A 90 5.22 14.68 -2.18
C THR A 90 4.11 15.70 -2.34
N GLY A 91 4.09 16.69 -1.43
CA GLY A 91 3.09 17.77 -1.42
C GLY A 91 1.76 17.36 -0.77
N LEU A 92 1.73 16.17 -0.15
CA LEU A 92 0.59 15.55 0.51
C LEU A 92 0.99 14.89 1.83
N ASP A 93 2.11 15.32 2.40
CA ASP A 93 2.57 14.89 3.72
C ASP A 93 1.52 15.33 4.77
N TYR A 94 1.26 14.49 5.77
CA TYR A 94 0.15 14.69 6.70
C TYR A 94 0.53 14.33 8.15
N SER A 95 0.06 15.12 9.11
CA SER A 95 0.26 14.89 10.56
C SER A 95 -1.03 14.57 11.31
N SER A 96 -2.19 14.60 10.64
CA SER A 96 -3.49 14.31 11.23
C SER A 96 -4.53 13.91 10.18
N GLY A 97 -5.73 13.51 10.65
CA GLY A 97 -6.83 13.05 9.80
C GLY A 97 -6.70 11.58 9.42
N VAL A 98 -7.67 11.08 8.64
CA VAL A 98 -7.63 9.70 8.13
C VAL A 98 -7.27 9.76 6.66
N TRP A 99 -6.14 9.15 6.32
CA TRP A 99 -5.65 9.08 4.94
C TRP A 99 -5.69 7.64 4.46
N GLN A 100 -6.11 7.48 3.21
CA GLN A 100 -6.16 6.19 2.54
C GLN A 100 -5.32 6.25 1.27
N PHE A 101 -4.54 5.19 1.07
CA PHE A 101 -3.78 4.93 -0.13
C PHE A 101 -4.37 3.70 -0.84
N GLU A 102 -4.51 3.79 -2.16
CA GLU A 102 -4.96 2.71 -3.03
C GLU A 102 -4.00 2.57 -4.22
N GLY A 103 -3.77 1.35 -4.69
CA GLY A 103 -3.06 1.08 -5.92
C GLY A 103 -2.91 -0.41 -6.20
N TYR A 104 -2.67 -0.77 -7.46
CA TYR A 104 -2.38 -2.16 -7.85
C TYR A 104 -0.88 -2.37 -7.93
N GLY A 105 -0.32 -3.18 -7.03
CA GLY A 105 1.07 -3.60 -7.01
C GLY A 105 1.24 -5.04 -7.48
N PHE A 106 2.21 -5.29 -8.36
CA PHE A 106 2.64 -6.62 -8.77
C PHE A 106 4.13 -6.79 -8.48
N VAL A 107 4.48 -7.95 -7.91
CA VAL A 107 5.86 -8.34 -7.61
C VAL A 107 6.09 -9.71 -8.25
N PRO A 108 6.96 -9.82 -9.26
CA PRO A 108 7.19 -11.08 -9.93
C PRO A 108 8.00 -12.06 -9.08
N ASN A 109 7.86 -13.34 -9.46
CA ASN A 109 8.67 -14.42 -8.89
C ASN A 109 10.17 -14.11 -9.06
N GLY A 110 10.97 -14.53 -8.08
CA GLY A 110 12.40 -14.23 -7.98
C GLY A 110 12.70 -13.00 -7.12
N THR A 111 11.71 -12.21 -6.73
CA THR A 111 11.87 -11.07 -5.81
C THR A 111 11.57 -11.48 -4.36
N SER A 112 12.57 -11.35 -3.46
CA SER A 112 12.48 -11.69 -2.04
C SER A 112 13.30 -10.72 -1.19
N GLY A 113 12.93 -10.55 0.09
CA GLY A 113 13.62 -9.68 1.05
C GLY A 113 13.38 -8.18 0.82
N VAL A 114 12.33 -7.82 0.09
CA VAL A 114 12.11 -6.45 -0.40
C VAL A 114 10.96 -5.77 0.32
N THR A 115 11.09 -4.47 0.55
CA THR A 115 10.00 -3.57 0.94
C THR A 115 9.38 -2.95 -0.32
N VAL A 116 8.06 -3.07 -0.49
CA VAL A 116 7.37 -2.63 -1.72
C VAL A 116 6.39 -1.48 -1.52
N ALA A 117 5.92 -1.26 -0.29
CA ALA A 117 5.12 -0.10 0.09
C ALA A 117 5.38 0.29 1.53
N GLN A 118 5.33 1.59 1.82
CA GLN A 118 5.60 2.16 3.13
C GLN A 118 4.69 3.37 3.42
N ILE A 119 4.35 3.54 4.69
CA ILE A 119 3.98 4.85 5.27
C ILE A 119 5.15 5.23 6.17
N HIS A 120 5.81 6.34 5.85
CA HIS A 120 7.08 6.74 6.45
C HIS A 120 7.01 8.19 6.97
N GLY A 121 7.69 8.52 8.07
CA GLY A 121 7.69 9.88 8.61
C GLY A 121 7.86 9.94 10.13
N ALA A 122 7.13 10.83 10.79
CA ALA A 122 7.14 11.09 12.24
C ALA A 122 8.43 11.76 12.78
N SER A 123 8.36 12.23 14.02
CA SER A 123 9.40 13.04 14.70
C SER A 123 10.80 12.41 14.70
N HIS A 124 10.90 11.09 14.53
CA HIS A 124 12.15 10.32 14.57
C HIS A 124 12.41 9.44 13.34
N GLY A 125 11.91 9.81 12.15
CA GLY A 125 12.18 9.04 10.92
C GLY A 125 11.71 7.58 10.98
N ALA A 126 10.67 7.34 11.77
CA ALA A 126 10.08 6.04 11.97
C ALA A 126 9.20 5.68 10.77
N THR A 127 9.37 4.46 10.25
CA THR A 127 8.37 3.92 9.34
C THR A 127 7.20 3.44 10.20
N THR A 128 5.96 3.78 9.85
CA THR A 128 4.75 3.39 10.59
C THR A 128 4.14 2.09 10.04
N LEU A 129 4.24 1.87 8.74
CA LEU A 129 3.71 0.67 8.10
C LEU A 129 4.61 0.26 6.93
N ILE A 130 4.91 -1.03 6.82
CA ILE A 130 5.70 -1.60 5.72
C ILE A 130 5.04 -2.88 5.19
N ILE A 131 4.93 -2.98 3.87
CA ILE A 131 4.59 -4.22 3.16
C ILE A 131 5.87 -4.80 2.57
N ARG A 132 6.21 -6.03 2.95
CA ARG A 132 7.39 -6.76 2.49
C ARG A 132 7.02 -8.02 1.73
N ILE A 133 7.89 -8.42 0.80
CA ILE A 133 7.79 -9.71 0.10
C ILE A 133 8.98 -10.58 0.49
N TYR A 134 8.68 -11.82 0.90
CA TYR A 134 9.66 -12.86 1.21
C TYR A 134 9.27 -14.14 0.49
N ASP A 135 10.13 -14.59 -0.42
CA ASP A 135 9.98 -15.83 -1.18
C ASP A 135 8.60 -15.92 -1.87
N GLY A 136 8.17 -14.80 -2.45
CA GLY A 136 6.85 -14.63 -3.07
C GLY A 136 5.68 -14.41 -2.11
N ASN A 137 5.89 -14.48 -0.80
CA ASN A 137 4.85 -14.29 0.21
C ASN A 137 4.83 -12.84 0.72
N MET A 138 3.64 -12.25 0.79
CA MET A 138 3.44 -10.91 1.33
C MET A 138 3.37 -10.94 2.86
N ARG A 139 4.12 -10.07 3.51
CA ARG A 139 4.10 -9.83 4.95
C ARG A 139 3.84 -8.35 5.23
N LEU A 140 2.71 -8.07 5.88
CA LEU A 140 2.43 -6.76 6.47
C LEU A 140 3.15 -6.64 7.81
N THR A 141 3.94 -5.59 7.98
CA THR A 141 4.59 -5.26 9.26
C THR A 141 4.13 -3.87 9.68
N VAL A 142 3.50 -3.80 10.84
CA VAL A 142 3.10 -2.53 11.46
C VAL A 142 4.15 -2.15 12.48
N PHE A 143 4.60 -0.91 12.40
CA PHE A 143 5.54 -0.32 13.32
C PHE A 143 4.84 0.78 14.09
N ILE A 144 4.99 0.76 15.41
CA ILE A 144 4.52 1.84 16.27
C ILE A 144 5.77 2.39 16.93
N ASP A 145 6.00 3.69 16.79
CA ASP A 145 7.14 4.38 17.38
C ASP A 145 8.51 3.86 16.88
N GLY A 146 8.53 3.31 15.66
CA GLY A 146 9.74 2.74 15.06
C GLY A 146 10.06 1.30 15.51
N GLU A 147 9.26 0.72 16.41
CA GLU A 147 9.41 -0.68 16.85
C GLU A 147 8.43 -1.60 16.10
N GLU A 148 8.91 -2.79 15.71
CA GLU A 148 8.07 -3.84 15.11
C GLU A 148 7.22 -4.47 16.23
N ARG A 149 5.95 -4.06 16.42
CA ARG A 149 4.79 -4.80 17.02
C ARG A 149 3.64 -3.89 17.52
N TYR A 150 2.52 -4.57 17.80
CA TYR A 150 1.18 -4.23 18.35
C TYR A 150 0.98 -2.93 19.15
N SER A 151 -0.20 -2.31 18.95
CA SER A 151 -0.81 -1.09 19.51
C SER A 151 -0.19 -0.45 20.77
N THR A 152 0.35 0.77 20.66
CA THR A 152 0.64 1.72 21.76
C THR A 152 0.40 3.19 21.32
N HIS A 153 0.56 4.18 22.21
CA HIS A 153 0.21 5.60 22.00
C HIS A 153 1.25 6.36 21.14
N ASP A 154 0.76 7.31 20.34
CA ASP A 154 1.49 8.19 19.41
C ASP A 154 2.65 9.01 20.04
N GLN A 155 3.77 9.16 19.31
CA GLN A 155 5.00 9.88 19.74
C GLN A 155 5.07 11.33 19.23
N GLY A 156 3.92 11.91 18.91
CA GLY A 156 3.78 13.34 18.64
C GLY A 156 3.91 13.74 17.18
N PRO A 157 3.74 15.04 16.88
CA PRO A 157 3.49 15.53 15.54
C PRO A 157 4.74 15.44 14.66
N GLY A 158 4.76 14.50 13.74
CA GLY A 158 5.62 14.55 12.56
C GLY A 158 4.82 14.13 11.34
N ASP A 159 5.12 14.75 10.19
CA ASP A 159 4.39 14.44 8.97
C ASP A 159 4.72 13.03 8.47
N LEU A 160 3.69 12.33 8.00
CA LEU A 160 3.73 11.02 7.36
C LEU A 160 3.54 11.19 5.86
N TYR A 161 4.13 10.29 5.08
CA TYR A 161 3.95 10.24 3.63
C TYR A 161 4.02 8.80 3.10
N PHE A 162 3.39 8.59 1.94
CA PHE A 162 3.34 7.29 1.30
C PHE A 162 4.52 7.07 0.32
N LYS A 163 5.00 5.83 0.28
CA LYS A 163 6.00 5.37 -0.69
C LYS A 163 5.63 4.01 -1.29
N CYS A 164 5.95 3.80 -2.56
CA CYS A 164 5.87 2.49 -3.22
C CYS A 164 6.99 2.27 -4.24
N GLY A 165 7.35 1.01 -4.46
CA GLY A 165 8.38 0.63 -5.42
C GLY A 165 9.20 -0.54 -4.91
N VAL A 166 10.51 -0.40 -4.92
CA VAL A 166 11.46 -1.41 -4.45
C VAL A 166 12.47 -0.76 -3.53
N TYR A 167 12.49 -1.20 -2.28
CA TYR A 167 13.55 -0.89 -1.33
C TYR A 167 14.15 -2.20 -0.80
N ALA A 168 15.44 -2.41 -1.06
CA ALA A 168 16.18 -3.64 -0.79
C ALA A 168 16.55 -3.84 0.69
N ALA A 169 15.59 -3.61 1.59
CA ALA A 169 15.72 -3.76 3.03
C ALA A 169 14.61 -4.67 3.58
N PRO A 170 14.91 -5.53 4.58
CA PRO A 170 16.05 -5.42 5.51
C PRO A 170 17.36 -6.07 5.03
N ARG A 171 17.50 -7.39 5.06
CA ARG A 171 18.67 -8.18 4.64
C ARG A 171 18.18 -9.49 3.98
N ASN A 172 19.10 -10.27 3.41
CA ASN A 172 18.80 -11.52 2.68
C ASN A 172 17.85 -11.27 1.50
N ILE A 173 18.36 -10.50 0.54
CA ILE A 173 17.62 -10.01 -0.62
C ILE A 173 17.97 -10.82 -1.87
N SER A 174 17.05 -10.87 -2.83
CA SER A 174 17.36 -11.34 -4.19
C SER A 174 18.38 -10.43 -4.88
N TYR A 175 19.13 -10.96 -5.86
CA TYR A 175 20.08 -10.14 -6.62
C TYR A 175 19.39 -9.06 -7.45
N TYR A 176 18.30 -9.42 -8.14
CA TYR A 176 17.42 -8.51 -8.87
C TYR A 176 16.06 -8.50 -8.17
N MET A 177 15.52 -7.30 -7.94
CA MET A 177 14.22 -7.11 -7.32
C MET A 177 13.45 -6.07 -8.13
N GLU A 178 12.20 -6.36 -8.44
CA GLU A 178 11.34 -5.43 -9.17
C GLU A 178 9.93 -5.38 -8.57
N SER A 179 9.24 -4.28 -8.80
CA SER A 179 7.79 -4.17 -8.61
C SER A 179 7.16 -3.29 -9.70
N ARG A 180 5.88 -3.51 -9.94
CA ARG A 180 5.10 -2.78 -10.95
C ARG A 180 3.85 -2.20 -10.29
N TRP A 181 3.59 -0.93 -10.50
CA TRP A 181 2.50 -0.21 -9.86
C TRP A 181 1.65 0.55 -10.86
N ARG A 182 0.32 0.49 -10.71
CA ARG A 182 -0.63 1.27 -11.50
C ARG A 182 -1.83 1.71 -10.66
N ASP A 183 -2.58 2.68 -11.18
CA ASP A 183 -3.78 3.26 -10.56
C ASP A 183 -3.58 3.70 -9.11
N ILE A 184 -2.46 4.37 -8.83
CA ILE A 184 -2.14 4.91 -7.51
C ILE A 184 -3.07 6.09 -7.20
N LYS A 185 -3.79 6.02 -6.08
CA LYS A 185 -4.72 7.04 -5.60
C LYS A 185 -4.54 7.32 -4.12
N ILE A 186 -4.87 8.54 -3.72
CA ILE A 186 -4.90 8.97 -2.33
C ILE A 186 -6.27 9.57 -2.03
N TYR A 187 -6.75 9.31 -0.83
CA TYR A 187 -7.99 9.83 -0.31
C TYR A 187 -7.80 10.34 1.11
N LYS A 188 -8.66 11.27 1.55
CA LYS A 188 -8.64 11.79 2.91
C LYS A 188 -10.04 12.02 3.49
N LYS A 189 -10.12 12.02 4.82
CA LYS A 189 -11.31 12.31 5.62
C LYS A 189 -10.94 13.12 6.86
#